data_AF-A0A527VLT5-F1
#
_entry.id   AF-A0A527VLT5-F1
#
_cell.length_a   1.000
_cell.length_b   1.000
_cell.length_c   1.000
_cell.angle_alpha   90.00
_cell.angle_beta   90.00
_cell.angle_gamma   90.00
#
_symmetry.space_group_name_H-M   'P 1'
#
loop_
_entity.id
_entity.type
_entity.pdbx_description
1 polymer ?
#
loop_
_entity_poly.entity_id
_entity_poly.type
_entity_poly.pdbx_seq_one_letter_code
_entity_poly.pdbx_strand_id
1 'polypeptide(L)' 'IPRTEMDIAVVSAGVNLTLDEHGAIKTARVALGAAAPTVLLVEEAGQVLVGSKLDEATLERLAKICSGACRPID' A
#
# COMPACT_ATOMS: atom_id res chain seq x y z
N ILE A 1 -2.33 19.53 -14.42
CA ILE A 1 -0.87 19.32 -14.52
C ILE A 1 -0.48 18.34 -13.41
N PRO A 2 -0.37 17.03 -13.69
CA PRO A 2 0.36 16.14 -12.80
C PRO A 2 1.85 16.44 -12.99
N ARG A 3 2.52 16.54 -11.86
CA ARG A 3 3.83 17.10 -11.77
C ARG A 3 4.87 15.97 -11.94
N THR A 4 5.67 16.00 -13.01
CA THR A 4 6.45 14.85 -13.50
C THR A 4 7.69 14.47 -12.69
N GLU A 5 8.19 15.34 -11.79
CA GLU A 5 9.49 15.13 -11.13
C GLU A 5 9.72 16.00 -9.87
N MET A 6 9.38 17.30 -9.92
CA MET A 6 9.90 18.29 -8.96
C MET A 6 9.01 18.60 -7.75
N ASP A 7 8.03 17.75 -7.50
CA ASP A 7 6.74 18.23 -7.13
C ASP A 7 6.06 17.25 -6.18
N ILE A 8 5.53 17.76 -5.05
CA ILE A 8 5.02 16.90 -3.98
C ILE A 8 3.93 15.99 -4.52
N ALA A 9 4.10 14.68 -4.31
CA ALA A 9 3.16 13.66 -4.76
C ALA A 9 1.75 13.97 -4.21
N VAL A 10 0.74 13.90 -5.10
CA VAL A 10 -0.68 14.05 -4.71
C VAL A 10 -1.07 12.96 -3.71
N VAL A 11 -0.63 11.73 -3.97
CA VAL A 11 -0.65 10.59 -3.05
C VAL A 11 0.60 9.76 -3.31
N SER A 12 1.18 9.16 -2.27
CA SER A 12 2.28 8.20 -2.40
C SER A 12 1.96 6.88 -1.70
N ALA A 13 2.55 5.78 -2.18
CA ALA A 13 2.44 4.47 -1.56
C ALA A 13 3.84 3.84 -1.44
N GLY A 14 4.18 3.36 -0.26
CA GLY A 14 5.39 2.61 0.02
C GLY A 14 5.05 1.18 0.42
N VAL A 15 5.66 0.20 -0.24
CA VAL A 15 5.48 -1.23 0.08
C VAL A 15 6.85 -1.84 0.36
N ASN A 16 6.96 -2.51 1.51
CA ASN A 16 8.11 -3.33 1.85
C ASN A 16 7.62 -4.76 2.07
N LEU A 17 8.19 -5.73 1.36
CA LEU A 17 7.85 -7.13 1.53
C LEU A 17 9.08 -8.02 1.42
N THR A 18 8.97 -9.20 2.03
CA THR A 18 9.97 -10.26 1.93
C THR A 18 9.31 -11.53 1.42
N LEU A 19 9.97 -12.26 0.54
CA LEU A 19 9.49 -13.55 0.04
C LEU A 19 10.11 -14.71 0.82
N ASP A 20 9.40 -15.82 0.91
CA ASP A 20 9.94 -17.10 1.36
C ASP A 20 10.60 -17.89 0.20
N GLU A 21 11.10 -19.08 0.51
CA GLU A 21 11.76 -19.97 -0.46
C GLU A 21 10.82 -20.47 -1.57
N HIS A 22 9.50 -20.38 -1.37
CA HIS A 22 8.47 -20.79 -2.32
C HIS A 22 7.87 -19.62 -3.10
N GLY A 23 8.38 -18.40 -2.87
CA GLY A 23 7.94 -17.16 -3.51
C GLY A 23 6.64 -16.58 -2.96
N ALA A 24 6.18 -17.03 -1.78
CA ALA A 24 5.06 -16.40 -1.07
C ALA A 24 5.57 -15.27 -0.17
N ILE A 25 4.71 -14.27 0.08
CA ILE A 25 5.06 -13.14 0.94
C ILE A 25 5.12 -13.62 2.40
N LYS A 26 6.30 -13.49 3.01
CA LYS A 26 6.53 -13.81 4.43
C LYS A 26 6.21 -12.64 5.35
N THR A 27 6.56 -11.43 4.95
CA THR A 27 6.24 -10.19 5.68
C THR A 27 5.88 -9.11 4.68
N ALA A 28 4.95 -8.21 5.04
CA ALA A 28 4.61 -7.05 4.24
C ALA A 28 4.22 -5.87 5.13
N ARG A 29 4.63 -4.67 4.71
CA ARG A 29 4.18 -3.39 5.26
C ARG A 29 3.77 -2.47 4.12
N VAL A 30 2.65 -1.80 4.29
CA VAL A 30 2.08 -0.87 3.30
C VAL A 30 1.85 0.46 3.99
N ALA A 31 2.44 1.52 3.43
CA ALA A 31 2.29 2.88 3.93
C ALA A 31 1.73 3.80 2.84
N LEU A 32 0.79 4.69 3.20
CA LEU A 32 0.22 5.70 2.31
C LEU A 32 0.61 7.11 2.78
N GLY A 33 1.17 7.91 1.89
CA GLY A 33 1.52 9.31 2.11
C GLY A 33 0.61 10.26 1.35
N ALA A 34 0.42 11.47 1.89
CA ALA A 34 -0.50 12.50 1.36
C ALA A 34 -1.98 12.06 1.21
N ALA A 35 -2.34 10.86 1.66
CA ALA A 35 -3.70 10.34 1.71
C ALA A 35 -4.45 10.64 3.02
N ALA A 36 -3.81 11.36 3.95
CA ALA A 36 -4.31 11.73 5.28
C ALA A 36 -3.44 12.85 5.90
N PRO A 37 -3.86 13.47 7.03
CA PRO A 37 -3.04 14.48 7.72
C PRO A 37 -1.62 14.02 8.10
N THR A 38 -1.44 12.71 8.27
CA THR A 38 -0.15 12.05 8.53
C THR A 38 0.00 10.83 7.64
N VAL A 39 1.24 10.32 7.51
CA VAL A 39 1.48 9.02 6.86
C VAL A 39 0.66 7.93 7.57
N LEU A 40 0.05 7.06 6.78
CA LEU A 40 -0.73 5.93 7.27
C LEU A 40 0.07 4.65 7.11
N LEU A 41 0.36 3.96 8.21
CA LEU A 41 0.70 2.55 8.13
C LEU A 41 -0.61 1.75 8.07
N VAL A 42 -0.87 1.09 6.95
CA VAL A 42 -2.09 0.30 6.74
C VAL A 42 -1.77 -1.14 7.10
N GLU A 43 -1.90 -1.48 8.38
CA GLU A 43 -1.52 -2.81 8.89
C GLU A 43 -2.34 -3.94 8.26
N GLU A 44 -3.64 -3.72 8.05
CA GLU A 44 -4.54 -4.67 7.39
C GLU A 44 -4.09 -4.99 5.96
N ALA A 45 -3.60 -4.00 5.22
CA ALA A 45 -3.06 -4.18 3.87
C ALA A 45 -1.80 -5.08 3.89
N GLY A 46 -0.94 -4.93 4.89
CA GLY A 46 0.20 -5.83 5.09
C GLY A 46 -0.25 -7.26 5.42
N GLN A 47 -1.26 -7.41 6.27
CA GLN A 47 -1.78 -8.73 6.67
C GLN A 47 -2.40 -9.49 5.49
N VAL A 48 -3.13 -8.81 4.60
CA VAL A 48 -3.72 -9.44 3.40
C VAL A 48 -2.66 -9.96 2.43
N LEU A 49 -1.48 -9.36 2.43
CA LEU A 49 -0.38 -9.77 1.56
C LEU A 49 0.36 -11.01 2.08
N VAL A 50 0.48 -11.18 3.40
CA VAL A 50 1.21 -12.32 3.99
C VAL A 50 0.58 -13.65 3.60
N GLY A 51 1.40 -14.59 3.15
CA GLY A 51 1.00 -15.91 2.65
C GLY A 51 0.51 -15.92 1.19
N SER A 52 0.31 -14.77 0.57
CA SER A 52 -0.11 -14.68 -0.84
C SER A 52 1.09 -14.71 -1.80
N LYS A 53 0.80 -15.00 -3.08
CA LYS A 53 1.73 -14.86 -4.21
C LYS A 53 1.38 -13.66 -5.11
N LEU A 54 0.73 -12.63 -4.56
CA LEU A 54 0.26 -11.46 -5.31
C LEU A 54 -0.66 -11.84 -6.49
N ASP A 55 -1.66 -12.68 -6.23
CA ASP A 55 -2.72 -12.92 -7.22
C ASP A 55 -3.63 -11.69 -7.35
N GLU A 56 -4.39 -11.66 -8.46
CA GLU A 56 -5.30 -10.55 -8.79
C GLU A 56 -6.31 -10.28 -7.65
N ALA A 57 -6.87 -11.35 -7.06
CA ALA A 57 -7.82 -11.23 -5.96
C ALA A 57 -7.21 -10.62 -4.69
N THR A 58 -5.92 -10.85 -4.44
CA THR A 58 -5.20 -10.24 -3.33
C THR A 58 -4.87 -8.78 -3.63
N LEU A 59 -4.51 -8.44 -4.87
CA LEU A 59 -4.30 -7.06 -5.30
C LEU A 59 -5.57 -6.22 -5.23
N GLU A 60 -6.72 -6.79 -5.61
CA GLU A 60 -8.01 -6.10 -5.53
C GLU A 60 -8.43 -5.85 -4.07
N ARG A 61 -8.24 -6.84 -3.18
CA ARG A 61 -8.46 -6.66 -1.73
C ARG A 61 -7.53 -5.61 -1.15
N LEU A 62 -6.25 -5.65 -1.51
CA LEU A 62 -5.26 -4.65 -1.10
C LEU A 62 -5.70 -3.24 -1.51
N ALA A 63 -6.09 -3.06 -2.77
CA ALA A 63 -6.54 -1.77 -3.28
C ALA A 63 -7.76 -1.25 -2.50
N LYS A 64 -8.76 -2.11 -2.25
CA LYS A 64 -9.95 -1.74 -1.48
C LYS A 64 -9.64 -1.31 -0.06
N ILE A 65 -8.74 -2.02 0.62
CA ILE A 65 -8.30 -1.69 1.99
C ILE A 65 -7.55 -0.35 2.01
N CYS A 66 -6.59 -0.17 1.09
CA CYS A 66 -5.82 1.06 0.98
C CYS A 66 -6.72 2.27 0.69
N SER A 67 -7.64 2.15 -0.29
CA SER A 67 -8.59 3.22 -0.61
C SER A 67 -9.55 3.52 0.54
N GLY A 68 -10.00 2.50 1.28
CA GLY A 68 -10.86 2.68 2.46
C GLY A 68 -10.14 3.34 3.65
N ALA A 69 -8.81 3.22 3.74
CA ALA A 69 -8.01 3.84 4.80
C ALA A 69 -7.73 5.34 4.56
N CYS A 70 -7.86 5.81 3.31
CA CYS A 70 -7.62 7.20 2.92
C CYS A 70 -8.62 8.15 3.58
N ARG A 71 -8.11 9.29 4.06
CA ARG A 71 -8.87 10.37 4.69
C ARG A 71 -8.22 11.73 4.38
N PRO A 72 -8.20 12.15 3.10
CA PRO A 72 -7.55 13.37 2.67
C PRO A 72 -8.15 14.59 3.36
N ILE A 73 -7.35 15.64 3.49
CA ILE A 73 -7.79 16.97 3.93
C ILE A 73 -8.22 17.77 2.69
N ASP A 74 -9.25 18.61 2.83
CA ASP A 74 -9.66 19.56 1.79
C ASP A 74 -8.59 20.66 1.57
#